data_AF-A0A0F9SPH2-F1
#
_entry.id   AF-A0A0F9SPH2-F1
#
_cell.length_a   1.000
_cell.length_b   1.000
_cell.length_c   1.000
_cell.angle_alpha   90.00
_cell.angle_beta   90.00
_cell.angle_gamma   90.00
#
_symmetry.space_group_name_H-M   'P 1'
#
loop_
_entity.id
_entity.type
_entity.pdbx_description
1 polymer ?
#
loop_
_entity_poly.entity_id
_entity_poly.type
_entity_poly.pdbx_seq_one_letter_code
_entity_poly.pdbx_strand_id
1 'polypeptide(L)'
;MAKRKKAAKKKAQKKVAKKKTTNVHVVSAGRSLDVPKNLYDRAIKKVGLDDSRIVAFPTAAALKKFCDKAHMASNPDARPQVAEIPPPEPKAVLEPPDKVEFDSKLEAQFITTNRASFDNNTLQAEMRKVNRKHGTQKPVRITTDQACKAVDGKDERGISVKYLITHFVVYYK
;
A
#
# COMPACT_ATOMS: atom_id res chain seq x y z
N MET A 1 7.76 56.72 -27.08
CA MET A 1 8.52 56.46 -25.83
C MET A 1 7.62 55.75 -24.82
N ALA A 2 7.86 54.46 -24.59
CA ALA A 2 6.99 53.57 -23.81
C ALA A 2 7.25 53.72 -22.29
N LYS A 3 6.24 54.17 -21.53
CA LYS A 3 6.28 54.17 -20.06
C LYS A 3 5.78 52.83 -19.51
N ARG A 4 6.73 52.00 -19.06
CA ARG A 4 6.51 50.71 -18.39
C ARG A 4 5.74 50.90 -17.08
N LYS A 5 4.54 50.30 -17.00
CA LYS A 5 3.78 50.10 -15.75
C LYS A 5 4.50 49.05 -14.89
N LYS A 6 5.06 49.44 -13.73
CA LYS A 6 5.51 48.50 -12.69
C LYS A 6 4.30 48.08 -11.86
N ALA A 7 3.83 46.85 -12.05
CA ALA A 7 2.82 46.23 -11.19
C ALA A 7 3.45 45.83 -9.84
N ALA A 8 3.13 46.58 -8.78
CA ALA A 8 3.47 46.21 -7.41
C ALA A 8 2.56 45.06 -6.96
N LYS A 9 3.11 43.84 -6.92
CA LYS A 9 2.44 42.65 -6.39
C LYS A 9 2.35 42.78 -4.86
N LYS A 10 1.22 43.31 -4.36
CA LYS A 10 0.87 43.29 -2.93
C LYS A 10 0.80 41.83 -2.48
N LYS A 11 1.82 41.35 -1.74
CA LYS A 11 1.75 40.09 -1.00
C LYS A 11 0.69 40.25 0.09
N ALA A 12 -0.47 39.62 -0.08
CA ALA A 12 -1.47 39.48 0.95
C ALA A 12 -0.88 38.62 2.08
N GLN A 13 -0.34 39.26 3.11
CA GLN A 13 -0.06 38.60 4.38
C GLN A 13 -1.42 38.21 4.99
N LYS A 14 -1.79 36.95 4.83
CA LYS A 14 -2.93 36.35 5.50
C LYS A 14 -2.64 36.41 7.00
N LYS A 15 -3.18 37.42 7.69
CA LYS A 15 -3.16 37.51 9.16
C LYS A 15 -3.85 36.26 9.69
N VAL A 16 -3.08 35.27 10.11
CA VAL A 16 -3.58 34.10 10.83
C VAL A 16 -4.02 34.59 12.19
N ALA A 17 -5.34 34.69 12.40
CA ALA A 17 -5.91 34.97 13.70
C ALA A 17 -5.35 33.96 14.72
N LYS A 18 -4.64 34.44 15.74
CA LYS A 18 -4.20 33.63 16.88
C LYS A 18 -5.44 33.06 17.57
N LYS A 19 -5.84 31.85 17.19
CA LYS A 19 -6.91 31.09 17.84
C LYS A 19 -6.47 30.85 19.28
N LYS A 20 -7.18 31.38 20.28
CA LYS A 20 -6.92 31.11 21.70
C LYS A 20 -6.90 29.60 21.91
N THR A 21 -5.72 29.03 22.17
CA THR A 21 -5.54 27.61 22.47
C THR A 21 -5.99 27.36 23.91
N THR A 22 -7.22 26.87 24.07
CA THR A 22 -7.66 26.25 25.34
C THR A 22 -6.84 24.99 25.58
N ASN A 23 -6.10 24.95 26.68
CA ASN A 23 -5.40 23.77 27.16
C ASN A 23 -6.33 22.95 28.08
N VAL A 24 -6.17 21.64 28.06
CA VAL A 24 -6.84 20.66 28.90
C VAL A 24 -5.80 20.05 29.81
N HIS A 25 -6.02 20.13 31.12
CA HIS A 25 -5.17 19.52 32.13
C HIS A 25 -5.65 18.08 32.35
N VAL A 26 -4.88 17.10 31.87
CA VAL A 26 -5.23 15.67 32.01
C VAL A 26 -4.45 15.12 33.20
N VAL A 27 -5.14 14.53 34.19
CA VAL A 27 -4.53 13.97 35.39
C VAL A 27 -4.88 12.50 35.49
N SER A 28 -3.87 11.63 35.62
CA SER A 28 -4.08 10.21 35.87
C SER A 28 -2.90 9.64 36.67
N ALA A 29 -3.21 8.81 37.68
CA ALA A 29 -2.24 8.08 38.50
C ALA A 29 -1.06 8.94 39.03
N GLY A 30 -1.33 10.14 39.53
CA GLY A 30 -0.31 11.03 40.11
C GLY A 30 0.57 11.75 39.08
N ARG A 31 0.26 11.64 37.79
CA ARG A 31 0.90 12.40 36.72
C ARG A 31 -0.12 13.33 36.08
N SER A 32 0.36 14.47 35.61
CA SER A 32 -0.47 15.47 34.94
C SER A 32 0.20 15.93 33.66
N LEU A 33 -0.58 16.08 32.59
CA LEU A 33 -0.11 16.62 31.33
C LEU A 33 -1.08 17.67 30.80
N ASP A 34 -0.56 18.88 30.59
CA ASP A 34 -1.29 19.94 29.90
C ASP A 34 -1.22 19.74 28.39
N VAL A 35 -2.39 19.50 27.79
CA VAL A 35 -2.51 19.20 26.36
C VAL A 35 -3.46 20.20 25.70
N PRO A 36 -3.13 20.79 24.54
CA PRO A 36 -4.08 21.61 23.80
C PRO A 36 -5.37 20.82 23.51
N LYS A 37 -6.55 21.43 23.72
CA LYS A 37 -7.86 20.75 23.58
C LYS A 37 -8.02 20.02 22.25
N ASN A 38 -7.56 20.63 21.15
CA ASN A 38 -7.61 20.03 19.81
C ASN A 38 -6.78 18.74 19.71
N LEU A 39 -5.66 18.66 20.44
CA LEU A 39 -4.81 17.49 20.48
C LEU A 39 -5.40 16.40 21.39
N TYR A 40 -5.97 16.80 22.52
CA TYR A 40 -6.70 15.89 23.42
C TYR A 40 -7.91 15.25 22.72
N ASP A 41 -8.77 16.05 22.09
CA ASP A 41 -9.91 15.58 21.30
C ASP A 41 -9.47 14.60 20.20
N ARG A 42 -8.31 14.85 19.58
CA ARG A 42 -7.75 14.00 18.53
C ARG A 42 -7.21 12.69 19.08
N ALA A 43 -6.53 12.71 20.22
CA ALA A 43 -6.03 11.52 20.90
C ALA A 43 -7.18 10.58 21.29
N ILE A 44 -8.26 11.12 21.86
CA ILE A 44 -9.44 10.36 22.27
C ILE A 44 -10.26 9.88 21.06
N LYS A 45 -10.68 10.79 20.18
CA LYS A 45 -11.69 10.49 19.13
C LYS A 45 -11.11 9.85 17.86
N LYS A 46 -9.85 10.12 17.52
CA LYS A 46 -9.23 9.63 16.27
C LYS A 46 -8.24 8.51 16.51
N VAL A 47 -7.51 8.54 17.63
CA VAL A 47 -6.49 7.53 17.95
C VAL A 47 -7.00 6.51 18.97
N GLY A 48 -8.06 6.82 19.73
CA GLY A 48 -8.64 5.91 20.73
C GLY A 48 -7.79 5.76 21.99
N LEU A 49 -7.02 6.80 22.35
CA LEU A 49 -6.24 6.82 23.59
C LEU A 49 -7.12 7.26 24.76
N ASP A 50 -7.00 6.58 25.89
CA ASP A 50 -7.56 6.95 27.19
C ASP A 50 -6.64 7.91 27.95
N ASP A 51 -7.19 8.59 28.97
CA ASP A 51 -6.48 9.62 29.75
C ASP A 51 -5.19 9.09 30.40
N SER A 52 -5.19 7.84 30.85
CA SER A 52 -4.01 7.19 31.43
C SER A 52 -2.88 7.03 30.40
N ARG A 53 -3.19 6.70 29.15
CA ARG A 53 -2.19 6.65 28.06
C ARG A 53 -1.77 8.02 27.59
N ILE A 54 -2.66 9.02 27.63
CA ILE A 54 -2.33 10.40 27.28
C ILE A 54 -1.29 10.98 28.26
N VAL A 55 -1.47 10.73 29.55
CA VAL A 55 -0.57 11.19 30.62
C VAL A 55 0.74 10.37 30.68
N ALA A 56 0.75 9.16 30.11
CA ALA A 56 1.98 8.37 29.97
C ALA A 56 3.01 9.01 29.02
N PHE A 57 2.59 9.95 28.16
CA PHE A 57 3.52 10.69 27.31
C PHE A 57 4.30 11.74 28.12
N PRO A 58 5.63 11.86 27.90
CA PRO A 58 6.46 12.78 28.67
C PRO A 58 6.15 14.26 28.39
N THR A 59 5.61 14.58 27.20
CA THR A 59 5.23 15.95 26.82
C THR A 59 4.07 15.93 25.82
N ALA A 60 3.33 17.04 25.74
CA ALA A 60 2.30 17.24 24.73
C ALA A 60 2.86 17.19 23.29
N ALA A 61 4.14 17.55 23.11
CA ALA A 61 4.82 17.43 21.82
C ALA A 61 5.05 15.96 21.43
N ALA A 62 5.38 15.08 22.39
CA ALA A 62 5.51 13.64 22.15
C ALA A 62 4.15 13.01 21.80
N LEU A 63 3.08 13.38 22.53
CA LEU A 63 1.72 12.98 22.21
C LEU A 63 1.30 13.47 20.81
N LYS A 64 1.67 14.70 20.44
CA LYS A 64 1.40 15.24 19.09
C LYS A 64 2.07 14.39 18.02
N LYS A 65 3.37 14.09 18.16
CA LYS A 65 4.11 13.23 17.21
C LYS A 65 3.49 11.83 17.11
N PHE A 66 3.07 11.26 18.23
CA PHE A 66 2.39 9.97 18.24
C PHE A 66 1.07 10.01 17.46
N CYS A 67 0.22 11.00 17.75
CA CYS A 67 -1.04 11.18 17.02
C CYS A 67 -0.78 11.40 15.51
N ASP A 68 0.19 12.25 15.18
CA ASP A 68 0.60 12.58 13.80
C ASP A 68 1.09 11.33 13.03
N LYS A 69 1.69 10.35 13.72
CA LYS A 69 2.13 9.06 13.16
C LYS A 69 1.00 8.02 13.12
N ALA A 70 0.14 7.99 14.13
CA ALA A 70 -0.90 6.98 14.30
C ALA A 70 -2.11 7.17 13.36
N HIS A 71 -2.37 8.40 12.90
CA HIS A 71 -3.53 8.68 12.04
C HIS A 71 -3.17 9.63 10.89
N MET A 72 -3.23 9.15 9.64
CA MET A 72 -2.83 9.89 8.42
C MET A 72 -3.54 11.25 8.23
N ALA A 73 -4.74 11.43 8.78
CA ALA A 73 -5.47 12.71 8.71
C ALA A 73 -4.96 13.80 9.68
N SER A 74 -3.93 13.54 10.49
CA SER A 74 -3.51 14.42 11.59
C SER A 74 -2.22 15.19 11.33
N ASN A 75 -1.56 14.98 10.19
CA ASN A 75 -0.34 15.67 9.82
C ASN A 75 -0.53 16.59 8.58
N PRO A 76 -0.87 17.88 8.78
CA PRO A 76 -1.01 18.83 7.66
C PRO A 76 0.32 19.15 6.97
N ASP A 77 1.47 18.90 7.62
CA ASP A 77 2.81 19.15 7.10
C ASP A 77 3.49 17.89 6.52
N ALA A 78 2.94 16.69 6.74
CA ALA A 78 3.34 15.48 6.01
C ALA A 78 2.38 15.15 4.87
N ARG A 79 1.95 16.19 4.14
CA ARG A 79 1.88 15.97 2.70
C ARG A 79 3.33 15.73 2.28
N PRO A 80 3.71 14.55 1.75
CA PRO A 80 4.82 14.57 0.83
C PRO A 80 4.51 15.72 -0.13
N GLN A 81 5.45 16.65 -0.33
CA GLN A 81 5.39 17.44 -1.55
C GLN A 81 5.20 16.37 -2.62
N VAL A 82 4.03 16.38 -3.24
CA VAL A 82 3.85 15.71 -4.51
C VAL A 82 4.89 16.44 -5.33
N ALA A 83 6.11 15.87 -5.40
CA ALA A 83 6.95 16.06 -6.56
C ALA A 83 5.94 15.91 -7.67
N GLU A 84 5.70 16.99 -8.42
CA GLU A 84 4.87 16.94 -9.61
C GLU A 84 5.32 15.67 -10.32
N ILE A 85 4.53 14.62 -10.17
CA ILE A 85 4.70 13.44 -10.98
C ILE A 85 4.44 14.05 -12.34
N PRO A 86 5.44 14.11 -13.24
CA PRO A 86 5.18 14.59 -14.60
C PRO A 86 3.90 13.88 -15.04
N PRO A 87 2.93 14.63 -15.62
CA PRO A 87 1.59 14.11 -15.90
C PRO A 87 1.75 12.69 -16.37
N PRO A 88 1.11 11.69 -15.73
CA PRO A 88 1.41 10.30 -15.97
C PRO A 88 1.45 10.15 -17.48
N GLU A 89 2.64 9.90 -18.04
CA GLU A 89 2.77 9.62 -19.46
C GLU A 89 1.62 8.68 -19.75
N PRO A 90 0.75 8.98 -20.75
CA PRO A 90 -0.44 8.20 -20.99
C PRO A 90 0.02 6.76 -20.97
N LYS A 91 -0.30 6.05 -19.88
CA LYS A 91 0.21 4.69 -19.69
C LYS A 91 -0.28 4.04 -20.96
N ALA A 92 0.67 3.66 -21.82
CA ALA A 92 0.35 3.00 -23.06
C ALA A 92 -0.73 2.02 -22.67
N VAL A 93 -1.91 2.17 -23.28
CA VAL A 93 -3.00 1.23 -23.11
C VAL A 93 -2.40 -0.06 -23.63
N LEU A 94 -1.68 -0.76 -22.74
CA LEU A 94 -1.04 -2.00 -23.00
C LEU A 94 -2.25 -2.90 -23.04
N GLU A 95 -2.71 -3.11 -24.26
CA GLU A 95 -3.85 -3.95 -24.53
C GLU A 95 -3.68 -5.23 -23.70
N PRO A 96 -4.77 -5.70 -23.08
CA PRO A 96 -4.77 -7.00 -22.44
C PRO A 96 -4.09 -8.02 -23.36
N PRO A 97 -3.12 -8.81 -22.87
CA PRO A 97 -2.51 -9.82 -23.72
C PRO A 97 -3.59 -10.84 -24.06
N ASP A 98 -3.92 -11.01 -25.34
CA ASP A 98 -4.95 -11.96 -25.81
C ASP A 98 -4.76 -13.37 -25.22
N LYS A 99 -3.49 -13.74 -25.00
CA LYS A 99 -3.08 -15.05 -24.49
C LYS A 99 -1.88 -14.93 -23.55
N VAL A 100 -1.91 -15.67 -22.46
CA VAL A 100 -0.78 -15.88 -21.54
C VAL A 100 -0.56 -17.38 -21.37
N GLU A 101 0.68 -17.82 -21.58
CA GLU A 101 1.09 -19.22 -21.43
C GLU A 101 2.17 -19.31 -20.35
N PHE A 102 2.05 -20.28 -19.45
CA PHE A 102 3.06 -20.54 -18.44
C PHE A 102 3.01 -21.99 -17.93
N ASP A 103 4.13 -22.44 -17.38
CA ASP A 103 4.29 -23.79 -16.83
C ASP A 103 4.26 -23.77 -15.30
N SER A 104 3.44 -24.64 -14.70
CA SER A 104 3.45 -24.95 -13.27
C SER A 104 4.36 -26.14 -13.03
N LYS A 105 5.33 -26.00 -12.10
CA LYS A 105 6.32 -27.02 -11.76
C LYS A 105 6.09 -27.51 -10.34
N LEU A 106 5.76 -28.79 -10.18
CA LEU A 106 5.56 -29.45 -8.89
C LEU A 106 6.48 -30.66 -8.77
N GLU A 107 7.14 -30.87 -7.62
CA GLU A 107 7.90 -32.11 -7.42
C GLU A 107 6.95 -33.31 -7.29
N ALA A 108 7.29 -34.42 -7.94
CA ALA A 108 6.43 -35.59 -8.05
C ALA A 108 6.07 -36.20 -6.69
N GLN A 109 6.97 -36.05 -5.70
CA GLN A 109 6.77 -36.50 -4.33
C GLN A 109 5.61 -35.81 -3.59
N PHE A 110 5.18 -34.62 -4.03
CA PHE A 110 4.06 -33.87 -3.42
C PHE A 110 2.70 -34.10 -4.10
N ILE A 111 2.64 -34.89 -5.18
CA ILE A 111 1.43 -35.06 -6.00
C ILE A 111 0.32 -35.78 -5.23
N THR A 112 0.68 -36.75 -4.39
CA THR A 112 -0.28 -37.66 -3.73
C THR A 112 -1.26 -36.95 -2.81
N THR A 113 -0.93 -35.73 -2.35
CA THR A 113 -1.76 -35.05 -1.35
C THR A 113 -2.41 -33.77 -1.88
N ASN A 114 -1.76 -33.00 -2.77
CA ASN A 114 -2.15 -31.59 -2.95
C ASN A 114 -2.04 -31.02 -4.37
N ARG A 115 -1.86 -31.84 -5.42
CA ARG A 115 -1.62 -31.34 -6.78
C ARG A 115 -2.62 -30.26 -7.24
N ALA A 116 -3.92 -30.53 -7.13
CA ALA A 116 -4.96 -29.60 -7.57
C ALA A 116 -4.90 -28.24 -6.84
N SER A 117 -4.56 -28.25 -5.55
CA SER A 117 -4.42 -27.02 -4.76
C SER A 117 -3.18 -26.21 -5.15
N PHE A 118 -2.05 -26.88 -5.42
CA PHE A 118 -0.81 -26.24 -5.84
C PHE A 118 -1.00 -25.50 -7.18
N ASP A 119 -1.54 -26.21 -8.17
CA ASP A 119 -1.80 -25.67 -9.50
C ASP A 119 -2.75 -24.46 -9.45
N ASN A 120 -3.79 -24.52 -8.61
CA ASN A 120 -4.69 -23.38 -8.39
C ASN A 120 -3.99 -22.16 -7.77
N ASN A 121 -3.10 -22.37 -6.79
CA ASN A 121 -2.36 -21.28 -6.16
C ASN A 121 -1.36 -20.63 -7.12
N THR A 122 -0.63 -21.44 -7.89
CA THR A 122 0.31 -20.98 -8.93
C THR A 122 -0.42 -20.19 -10.00
N LEU A 123 -1.56 -20.72 -10.49
CA LEU A 123 -2.43 -20.02 -11.44
C LEU A 123 -2.87 -18.67 -10.89
N GLN A 124 -3.41 -18.59 -9.67
CA GLN A 124 -3.82 -17.32 -9.07
C GLN A 124 -2.68 -16.32 -8.93
N ALA A 125 -1.49 -16.78 -8.54
CA ALA A 125 -0.31 -15.93 -8.42
C ALA A 125 0.07 -15.32 -9.77
N GLU A 126 0.05 -16.12 -10.84
CA GLU A 126 0.37 -15.66 -12.19
C GLU A 126 -0.69 -14.70 -12.73
N MET A 127 -1.97 -14.99 -12.51
CA MET A 127 -3.08 -14.07 -12.84
C MET A 127 -2.92 -12.72 -12.15
N ARG A 128 -2.51 -12.70 -10.87
CA ARG A 128 -2.25 -11.44 -10.17
C ARG A 128 -1.11 -10.64 -10.80
N LYS A 129 -0.06 -11.28 -11.31
CA LYS A 129 1.03 -10.59 -12.01
C LYS A 129 0.56 -9.98 -13.33
N VAL A 130 -0.15 -10.76 -14.14
CA VAL A 130 -0.71 -10.31 -15.42
C VAL A 130 -1.68 -9.15 -15.21
N ASN A 131 -2.61 -9.30 -14.27
CA ASN A 131 -3.60 -8.27 -13.91
C ASN A 131 -2.94 -6.96 -13.48
N ARG A 132 -1.84 -7.01 -12.71
CA ARG A 132 -1.08 -5.80 -12.33
C ARG A 132 -0.35 -5.16 -13.51
N LYS A 133 0.18 -5.97 -14.43
CA LYS A 133 0.96 -5.51 -15.57
C LYS A 133 0.09 -4.89 -16.66
N HIS A 134 -1.10 -5.45 -16.90
CA HIS A 134 -1.99 -5.08 -18.02
C HIS A 134 -3.32 -4.45 -17.58
N GLY A 135 -3.53 -4.23 -16.28
CA GLY A 135 -4.78 -3.65 -15.76
C GLY A 135 -6.01 -4.54 -15.94
N THR A 136 -5.83 -5.82 -16.24
CA THR A 136 -6.90 -6.80 -16.43
C THR A 136 -7.35 -7.39 -15.10
N GLN A 137 -8.55 -7.98 -15.05
CA GLN A 137 -9.04 -8.62 -13.82
C GLN A 137 -9.68 -9.99 -14.04
N LYS A 138 -10.17 -10.29 -15.25
CA LYS A 138 -10.97 -11.49 -15.51
C LYS A 138 -10.50 -12.22 -16.78
N PRO A 139 -9.90 -13.42 -16.65
CA PRO A 139 -9.64 -14.26 -17.80
C PRO A 139 -10.96 -14.80 -18.35
N VAL A 140 -11.00 -15.01 -19.67
CA VAL A 140 -12.18 -15.49 -20.41
C VAL A 140 -12.23 -17.01 -20.42
N ARG A 141 -11.05 -17.63 -20.53
CA ARG A 141 -10.90 -19.08 -20.55
C ARG A 141 -9.53 -19.45 -20.01
N ILE A 142 -9.49 -20.51 -19.23
CA ILE A 142 -8.25 -21.14 -18.77
C ILE A 142 -8.30 -22.57 -19.27
N THR A 143 -7.31 -22.96 -20.06
CA THR A 143 -7.10 -24.33 -20.51
C THR A 143 -5.80 -24.84 -19.94
N THR A 144 -5.80 -26.11 -19.55
CA THR A 144 -4.65 -26.76 -18.96
C THR A 144 -4.41 -28.05 -19.70
N ASP A 145 -3.17 -28.32 -20.06
CA ASP A 145 -2.83 -29.65 -20.55
C ASP A 145 -2.89 -30.61 -19.35
N GLN A 146 -3.92 -31.46 -19.34
CA GLN A 146 -4.03 -32.53 -18.35
C GLN A 146 -2.89 -33.56 -18.48
N ALA A 147 -2.22 -33.57 -19.64
CA ALA A 147 -1.05 -34.38 -19.91
C ALA A 147 0.17 -33.81 -19.17
N CYS A 148 0.46 -34.41 -18.02
CA CYS A 148 1.64 -34.06 -17.25
C CYS A 148 2.88 -34.68 -17.86
N LYS A 149 3.91 -33.86 -18.07
CA LYS A 149 5.23 -34.37 -18.45
C LYS A 149 6.08 -34.48 -17.19
N ALA A 150 6.50 -35.72 -16.90
CA ALA A 150 7.52 -35.96 -15.90
C ALA A 150 8.88 -35.57 -16.48
N VAL A 151 9.60 -34.69 -15.81
CA VAL A 151 10.92 -34.23 -16.22
C VAL A 151 11.89 -34.47 -15.08
N ASP A 152 12.99 -35.15 -15.37
CA ASP A 152 14.09 -35.30 -14.42
C ASP A 152 14.80 -33.95 -14.29
N GLY A 153 14.95 -33.46 -13.07
CA GLY A 153 15.67 -32.23 -12.78
C GLY A 153 16.50 -32.35 -11.51
N LYS A 154 17.20 -31.26 -11.18
CA LYS A 154 17.89 -31.13 -9.89
C LYS A 154 17.14 -30.13 -9.02
N ASP A 155 17.07 -30.39 -7.72
CA ASP A 155 16.61 -29.40 -6.74
C ASP A 155 17.71 -28.34 -6.47
N GLU A 156 17.42 -27.36 -5.62
CA GLU A 156 18.37 -26.32 -5.23
C GLU A 156 19.64 -26.87 -4.54
N ARG A 157 19.59 -28.14 -4.10
CA ARG A 157 20.68 -28.86 -3.43
C ARG A 157 21.43 -29.81 -4.39
N GLY A 158 21.06 -29.84 -5.67
CA GLY A 158 21.68 -30.70 -6.68
C GLY A 158 21.21 -32.16 -6.68
N ILE A 159 20.21 -32.51 -5.86
CA ILE A 159 19.62 -33.85 -5.75
C ILE A 159 18.71 -34.08 -6.95
N SER A 160 18.77 -35.29 -7.52
CA SER A 160 17.91 -35.65 -8.64
C SER A 160 16.46 -35.81 -8.16
N VAL A 161 15.57 -34.97 -8.68
CA VAL A 161 14.15 -34.95 -8.34
C VAL A 161 13.32 -34.98 -9.63
N LYS A 162 12.24 -35.77 -9.61
CA LYS A 162 11.27 -35.78 -10.70
C LYS A 162 10.28 -34.64 -10.52
N TYR A 163 10.13 -33.83 -11.54
CA TYR A 163 9.12 -32.77 -11.58
C TYR A 163 7.98 -33.17 -12.49
N LEU A 164 6.79 -32.71 -12.14
CA LEU A 164 5.60 -32.74 -12.93
C LEU A 164 5.37 -31.32 -13.47
N ILE A 165 5.30 -31.20 -14.79
CA ILE A 165 5.00 -29.93 -15.43
C ILE A 165 3.57 -29.95 -15.95
N THR A 166 2.77 -28.99 -15.51
CA THR A 166 1.42 -28.71 -16.03
C THR A 166 1.47 -27.40 -16.82
N HIS A 167 1.10 -27.44 -18.09
CA HIS A 167 1.04 -26.25 -18.93
C HIS A 167 -0.32 -25.56 -18.80
N PHE A 168 -0.32 -24.24 -18.57
CA PHE A 168 -1.50 -23.40 -18.48
C PHE A 168 -1.52 -22.42 -19.64
N VAL A 169 -2.68 -22.33 -20.29
CA VAL A 169 -2.99 -21.33 -21.30
C VAL A 169 -4.21 -20.53 -20.82
N VAL A 170 -4.02 -19.23 -20.69
CA VAL A 170 -5.04 -18.29 -20.22
C VAL A 170 -5.33 -17.27 -21.30
N TYR A 171 -6.61 -17.13 -21.64
CA TYR A 171 -7.08 -16.18 -22.64
C TYR A 171 -7.70 -14.95 -21.97
N TYR A 172 -7.31 -13.77 -22.42
CA TYR A 172 -7.94 -12.49 -22.05
C TYR A 172 -8.68 -11.91 -23.26
N LYS A 173 -9.53 -10.91 -23.01
CA LYS A 173 -10.41 -10.24 -23.99
C LYS A 173 -10.01 -8.78 -24.11
#